data_AF-A0A1Q7VXL8-F1
#
_entry.id   AF-A0A1Q7VXL8-F1
#
_cell.length_a   1.000
_cell.length_b   1.000
_cell.length_c   1.000
_cell.angle_alpha   90.00
_cell.angle_beta   90.00
_cell.angle_gamma   90.00
#
_symmetry.space_group_name_H-M   'P 1'
#
loop_
_entity.id
_entity.type
_entity.pdbx_description
1 polymer ?
#
loop_
_entity_poly.entity_id
_entity_poly.type
_entity_poly.pdbx_seq_one_letter_code
_entity_poly.pdbx_strand_id
1 'polypeptide(L)'
;MASDTAAGPGSPLGEPASGWRRALRRPDVWVPLALLGVFLVLWALVLARPTFLTSFDVRVRDHVQNTARSDVDGAHRWPLIKSVADLGGGVTVPGVPVQIQLPMAAMTVVSLICAAVRRNWRPLAAAAIGFAALGLVLLLKAIGDRPGPGMAGQALTDRLGYFPSGHTGNTMIGYGTSALILASVFTGRHARRAIAAAMTSLALAVGFSLVWMNYHWLSDVLGSYALCGAALFVVARVSGTMTTTTPAGAASSARSG
;
A
#
# COMPACT_ATOMS: atom_id res chain seq x y z
N MET A 1 66.20 20.25 33.19
CA MET A 1 65.94 18.83 33.52
C MET A 1 64.43 18.65 33.44
N ALA A 2 63.90 18.28 32.28
CA ALA A 2 63.65 16.90 31.83
C ALA A 2 62.53 16.24 32.66
N SER A 3 61.33 16.12 32.05
CA SER A 3 60.60 14.86 31.73
C SER A 3 59.64 14.45 32.87
N ASP A 4 58.36 14.13 32.68
CA ASP A 4 57.72 13.39 31.60
C ASP A 4 56.25 13.78 31.38
N THR A 5 55.90 13.93 30.11
CA THR A 5 54.55 13.91 29.56
C THR A 5 54.11 12.45 29.36
N ALA A 6 53.15 11.97 30.15
CA ALA A 6 52.43 10.73 29.84
C ALA A 6 51.08 11.09 29.20
N ALA A 7 51.09 11.25 27.89
CA ALA A 7 49.89 11.24 27.07
C ALA A 7 49.28 9.83 27.08
N GLY A 8 48.12 9.67 27.71
CA GLY A 8 47.35 8.44 27.64
C GLY A 8 46.82 8.20 26.21
N PRO A 9 46.96 7.00 25.64
CA PRO A 9 46.53 6.73 24.29
C PRO A 9 45.01 6.56 24.23
N GLY A 10 44.37 7.37 23.37
CA GLY A 10 43.12 7.05 22.70
C GLY A 10 41.89 6.92 23.58
N SER A 11 41.11 8.00 23.68
CA SER A 11 39.66 7.83 23.68
C SER A 11 39.32 6.94 22.48
N PRO A 12 38.55 5.84 22.64
CA PRO A 12 38.07 5.16 21.46
C PRO A 12 37.20 6.18 20.74
N LEU A 13 37.67 6.61 19.57
CA LEU A 13 36.88 7.33 18.58
C LEU A 13 35.54 6.61 18.55
N GLY A 14 34.50 7.24 19.10
CA GLY A 14 33.18 6.67 19.17
C GLY A 14 32.76 6.42 17.73
N GLU A 15 32.88 5.18 17.27
CA GLU A 15 32.55 4.87 15.89
C GLU A 15 31.11 5.31 15.62
N PRO A 16 30.84 6.07 14.55
CA PRO A 16 29.48 6.40 14.14
C PRO A 16 28.73 5.17 13.56
N ALA A 17 29.10 3.95 13.93
CA ALA A 17 28.66 2.71 13.32
C ALA A 17 27.24 2.22 13.74
N SER A 18 26.47 2.99 14.51
CA SER A 18 25.28 2.43 15.20
C SER A 18 23.95 3.11 14.90
N GLY A 19 23.90 4.18 14.09
CA GLY A 19 22.64 4.89 13.79
C GLY A 19 21.74 4.12 12.82
N TRP A 20 22.25 3.80 11.63
CA TRP A 20 21.48 3.15 10.57
C TRP A 20 21.09 1.70 10.91
N ARG A 21 21.95 0.94 11.59
CA ARG A 21 21.64 -0.42 12.07
C ARG A 21 20.49 -0.43 13.10
N ARG A 22 20.40 0.60 13.95
CA ARG A 22 19.29 0.77 14.90
C ARG A 22 18.01 1.24 14.19
N ALA A 23 18.12 2.10 13.18
CA ALA A 23 16.98 2.52 12.37
C ALA A 23 16.36 1.34 11.59
N LEU A 24 17.17 0.46 11.01
CA LEU A 24 16.72 -0.74 10.30
C LEU A 24 16.02 -1.77 11.20
N ARG A 25 16.23 -1.73 12.52
CA ARG A 25 15.51 -2.62 13.45
C ARG A 25 14.10 -2.13 13.76
N ARG A 26 13.74 -0.90 13.39
CA ARG A 26 12.41 -0.36 13.68
C ARG A 26 11.38 -0.88 12.66
N PRO A 27 10.23 -1.41 13.10
CA PRO A 27 9.22 -2.01 12.22
C PRO A 27 8.65 -1.02 11.23
N ASP A 28 8.60 0.27 11.55
CA ASP A 28 8.17 1.30 10.63
C ASP A 28 9.13 1.51 9.45
N VAL A 29 10.36 1.03 9.53
CA VAL A 29 11.38 1.15 8.47
C VAL A 29 11.55 -0.16 7.70
N TRP A 30 11.77 -1.28 8.38
CA TRP A 30 12.04 -2.53 7.66
C TRP A 30 10.79 -3.15 7.03
N VAL A 31 9.60 -2.96 7.60
CA VAL A 31 8.36 -3.50 7.01
C VAL A 31 8.09 -2.93 5.61
N PRO A 32 8.06 -1.59 5.40
CA PRO A 32 7.85 -1.06 4.05
C PRO A 32 8.99 -1.44 3.09
N LEU A 33 10.24 -1.58 3.57
CA LEU A 33 11.34 -2.08 2.73
C LEU A 33 11.14 -3.54 2.32
N ALA A 34 10.70 -4.40 3.24
CA ALA A 34 10.40 -5.79 2.96
C ALA A 34 9.23 -5.90 1.97
N LEU A 35 8.18 -5.10 2.15
CA LEU A 35 7.05 -5.02 1.21
C LEU A 35 7.51 -4.56 -0.17
N LEU A 36 8.36 -3.54 -0.26
CA LEU A 36 8.95 -3.12 -1.54
C LEU A 36 9.81 -4.23 -2.15
N GLY A 37 10.61 -4.95 -1.37
CA GLY A 37 11.37 -6.11 -1.83
C GLY A 37 10.48 -7.20 -2.42
N VAL A 38 9.39 -7.56 -1.71
CA VAL A 38 8.38 -8.50 -2.21
C VAL A 38 7.75 -8.01 -3.51
N PHE A 39 7.38 -6.73 -3.57
CA PHE A 39 6.82 -6.14 -4.79
C PHE A 39 7.80 -6.21 -5.96
N LEU A 40 9.07 -5.83 -5.75
CA LEU A 40 10.09 -5.85 -6.80
C LEU A 40 10.36 -7.26 -7.31
N VAL A 41 10.38 -8.26 -6.43
CA VAL A 41 10.47 -9.67 -6.83
C VAL A 41 9.26 -10.06 -7.69
N LEU A 42 8.03 -9.78 -7.23
CA LEU A 42 6.83 -10.10 -8.00
C LEU A 42 6.79 -9.37 -9.35
N TRP A 43 7.17 -8.09 -9.39
CA TRP A 43 7.22 -7.31 -10.61
C TRP A 43 8.26 -7.85 -11.59
N ALA A 44 9.46 -8.20 -11.12
CA ALA A 44 10.48 -8.84 -11.94
C ALA A 44 10.02 -10.19 -12.50
N LEU A 45 9.34 -11.01 -11.68
CA LEU A 45 8.77 -12.28 -12.13
C LEU A 45 7.67 -12.06 -13.17
N VAL A 46 6.82 -11.05 -13.01
CA VAL A 46 5.79 -10.72 -14.01
C VAL A 46 6.40 -10.28 -15.34
N LEU A 47 7.45 -9.47 -15.32
CA LEU A 47 8.16 -9.05 -16.53
C LEU A 47 8.90 -10.22 -17.19
N ALA A 48 9.53 -11.09 -16.41
CA ALA A 48 10.26 -12.25 -16.92
C ALA A 48 9.34 -13.36 -17.46
N ARG A 49 8.04 -13.35 -17.09
CA ARG A 49 7.01 -14.34 -17.48
C ARG A 49 7.49 -15.80 -17.37
N PRO A 50 8.09 -16.22 -16.23
CA PRO A 50 8.57 -17.59 -16.09
C PRO A 50 7.39 -18.56 -15.99
N THR A 51 7.57 -19.75 -16.54
CA THR A 51 6.53 -20.79 -16.57
C THR A 51 5.97 -21.09 -15.18
N PHE A 52 6.81 -21.13 -14.14
CA PHE A 52 6.35 -21.44 -12.79
C PHE A 52 5.33 -20.43 -12.24
N LEU A 53 5.51 -19.12 -12.49
CA LEU A 53 4.59 -18.10 -11.99
C LEU A 53 3.24 -18.22 -12.70
N THR A 54 3.28 -18.34 -14.03
CA THR A 54 2.08 -18.53 -14.84
C THR A 54 1.34 -19.81 -14.46
N SER A 55 2.06 -20.93 -14.28
CA SER A 55 1.46 -22.20 -13.83
C SER A 55 0.88 -22.11 -12.43
N PHE A 56 1.53 -21.38 -11.52
CA PHE A 56 1.01 -21.15 -10.17
C PHE A 56 -0.30 -20.37 -10.22
N ASP A 57 -0.32 -19.23 -10.92
CA ASP A 57 -1.51 -18.39 -11.03
C ASP A 57 -2.68 -19.13 -11.72
N VAL A 58 -2.41 -19.89 -12.78
CA VAL A 58 -3.41 -20.73 -13.45
C VAL A 58 -3.95 -21.80 -12.51
N ARG A 59 -3.08 -22.49 -11.76
CA ARG A 59 -3.51 -23.52 -10.80
C ARG A 59 -4.42 -22.95 -9.72
N VAL A 60 -4.07 -21.79 -9.17
CA VAL A 60 -4.90 -21.10 -8.17
C VAL A 60 -6.23 -20.68 -8.78
N ARG A 61 -6.21 -20.06 -9.96
CA ARG A 61 -7.42 -19.67 -10.70
C ARG A 61 -8.33 -20.87 -10.89
N ASP A 62 -7.83 -21.95 -11.46
CA ASP A 62 -8.64 -23.13 -11.80
C ASP A 62 -9.23 -23.77 -10.53
N HIS A 63 -8.45 -23.85 -9.45
CA HIS A 63 -8.96 -24.33 -8.16
C HIS A 63 -10.11 -23.45 -7.63
N VAL A 64 -9.95 -22.13 -7.68
CA VAL A 64 -10.96 -21.18 -7.21
C VAL A 64 -12.21 -21.24 -8.10
N GLN A 65 -12.06 -21.23 -9.43
CA GLN A 65 -13.18 -21.28 -10.37
C GLN A 65 -13.96 -22.60 -10.28
N ASN A 66 -13.26 -23.72 -10.13
CA ASN A 66 -13.88 -25.03 -9.91
C ASN A 66 -14.69 -25.05 -8.60
N THR A 67 -14.16 -24.43 -7.54
CA THR A 67 -14.85 -24.32 -6.24
C THR A 67 -16.07 -23.39 -6.33
N ALA A 68 -15.92 -22.26 -7.01
CA ALA A 68 -16.96 -21.26 -7.19
C ALA A 68 -18.11 -21.74 -8.10
N ARG A 69 -17.88 -22.80 -8.89
CA ARG A 69 -18.77 -23.28 -9.97
C ARG A 69 -19.18 -22.14 -10.91
N SER A 70 -18.24 -21.25 -11.18
CA SER A 70 -18.39 -20.12 -12.09
C SER A 70 -17.76 -20.50 -13.41
N ASP A 71 -18.61 -20.92 -14.34
CA ASP A 71 -18.28 -21.29 -15.70
C ASP A 71 -17.94 -20.06 -16.56
N VAL A 72 -18.63 -18.93 -16.36
CA VAL A 72 -18.23 -17.61 -16.90
C VAL A 72 -18.79 -16.51 -15.97
N ASP A 73 -17.94 -15.58 -15.54
CA ASP A 73 -18.19 -14.39 -14.71
C ASP A 73 -18.74 -14.54 -13.29
N GLY A 74 -19.41 -15.64 -12.91
CA GLY A 74 -19.84 -15.92 -11.52
C GLY A 74 -20.78 -14.87 -10.87
N ALA A 75 -21.03 -13.76 -11.56
CA ALA A 75 -21.65 -12.54 -11.07
C ALA A 75 -23.10 -12.76 -10.64
N HIS A 76 -23.84 -13.56 -11.41
CA HIS A 76 -25.23 -13.92 -11.10
C HIS A 76 -25.33 -14.85 -9.88
N ARG A 77 -24.31 -15.67 -9.65
CA ARG A 77 -24.29 -16.64 -8.53
C ARG A 77 -23.80 -15.99 -7.24
N TRP A 78 -22.88 -15.05 -7.33
CA TRP A 78 -22.19 -14.45 -6.18
C TRP A 78 -22.27 -12.92 -6.16
N PRO A 79 -23.48 -12.33 -6.16
CA PRO A 79 -23.64 -10.87 -6.28
C PRO A 79 -22.95 -10.11 -5.15
N LEU A 80 -22.94 -10.65 -3.92
CA LEU A 80 -22.25 -10.02 -2.79
C LEU A 80 -20.74 -9.98 -2.97
N ILE A 81 -20.12 -11.07 -3.44
CA ILE A 81 -18.68 -11.12 -3.71
C ILE A 81 -18.33 -10.13 -4.82
N LYS A 82 -19.17 -10.00 -5.84
CA LYS A 82 -18.98 -9.03 -6.92
C LYS A 82 -19.04 -7.61 -6.37
N SER A 83 -20.05 -7.28 -5.57
CA SER A 83 -20.15 -5.97 -4.92
C SER A 83 -18.92 -5.65 -4.08
N VAL A 84 -18.37 -6.64 -3.36
CA VAL A 84 -17.12 -6.47 -2.61
C VAL A 84 -15.92 -6.22 -3.55
N ALA A 85 -15.80 -6.93 -4.67
CA ALA A 85 -14.76 -6.66 -5.67
C ALA A 85 -14.87 -5.23 -6.21
N ASP A 86 -16.10 -4.80 -6.54
CA ASP A 86 -16.40 -3.49 -7.13
C ASP A 86 -16.15 -2.31 -6.18
N LEU A 87 -15.96 -2.54 -4.87
CA LEU A 87 -15.56 -1.49 -3.92
C LEU A 87 -14.20 -0.86 -4.26
N GLY A 88 -13.32 -1.59 -4.95
CA GLY A 88 -12.08 -1.04 -5.50
C GLY A 88 -12.28 -0.26 -6.81
N GLY A 89 -13.48 -0.29 -7.36
CA GLY A 89 -13.81 0.27 -8.68
C GLY A 89 -14.47 1.65 -8.62
N GLY A 90 -15.05 2.03 -9.75
CA GLY A 90 -15.78 3.28 -9.91
C GLY A 90 -17.22 3.06 -10.35
N VAL A 91 -18.02 4.12 -10.18
CA VAL A 91 -19.40 4.16 -10.65
C VAL A 91 -19.44 4.95 -11.96
N THR A 92 -20.11 4.38 -12.97
CA THR A 92 -20.43 5.09 -14.20
C THR A 92 -21.70 5.91 -13.97
N VAL A 93 -21.62 7.21 -14.22
CA VAL A 93 -22.79 8.11 -14.18
C VAL A 93 -23.27 8.33 -15.61
N PRO A 94 -24.56 8.11 -15.94
CA PRO A 94 -25.09 8.40 -17.27
C PRO A 94 -24.79 9.84 -17.70
N GLY A 95 -24.22 10.00 -18.90
CA GLY A 95 -23.85 11.32 -19.44
C GLY A 95 -22.48 11.85 -18.97
N VAL A 96 -21.77 11.15 -18.09
CA VAL A 96 -20.40 11.52 -17.68
C VAL A 96 -19.40 10.63 -18.41
N PRO A 97 -18.46 11.18 -19.20
CA PRO A 97 -17.52 10.40 -20.00
C PRO A 97 -16.40 9.72 -19.16
N VAL A 98 -16.46 9.85 -17.84
CA VAL A 98 -15.45 9.34 -16.90
C VAL A 98 -16.12 8.62 -15.72
N GLN A 99 -15.52 7.52 -15.29
CA GLN A 99 -15.96 6.79 -14.11
C GLN A 99 -15.48 7.48 -12.84
N ILE A 100 -16.39 7.63 -11.86
CA ILE A 100 -16.06 8.19 -10.55
C ILE A 100 -15.55 7.06 -9.66
N GLN A 101 -14.25 7.03 -9.40
CA GLN A 101 -13.65 6.03 -8.54
C GLN A 101 -13.94 6.36 -7.07
N LEU A 102 -14.79 5.56 -6.43
CA LEU A 102 -15.27 5.80 -5.07
C LEU A 102 -14.14 5.95 -4.04
N PRO A 103 -13.06 5.13 -4.07
CA PRO A 103 -11.96 5.29 -3.12
C PRO A 103 -11.23 6.64 -3.26
N MET A 104 -11.08 7.16 -4.47
CA MET A 104 -10.44 8.45 -4.73
C MET A 104 -11.35 9.60 -4.33
N ALA A 105 -12.64 9.51 -4.64
CA ALA A 105 -13.62 10.50 -4.19
C ALA A 105 -13.64 10.60 -2.66
N ALA A 106 -13.67 9.46 -1.96
CA ALA A 106 -13.60 9.42 -0.50
C ALA A 106 -12.31 10.05 0.02
N MET A 107 -11.16 9.71 -0.55
CA MET A 107 -9.86 10.28 -0.17
C MET A 107 -9.81 11.80 -0.34
N THR A 108 -10.28 12.30 -1.49
CA THR A 108 -10.37 13.75 -1.76
C THR A 108 -11.25 14.43 -0.73
N VAL A 109 -12.48 13.96 -0.53
CA VAL A 109 -13.44 14.55 0.40
C VAL A 109 -12.90 14.54 1.84
N VAL A 110 -12.41 13.40 2.32
CA VAL A 110 -11.86 13.26 3.68
C VAL A 110 -10.66 14.18 3.88
N SER A 111 -9.75 14.25 2.90
CA SER A 111 -8.57 15.12 2.99
C SER A 111 -8.92 16.60 3.05
N LEU A 112 -9.88 17.06 2.23
CA LEU A 112 -10.33 18.46 2.20
C LEU A 112 -11.03 18.85 3.51
N ILE A 113 -11.96 18.01 3.98
CA ILE A 113 -12.67 18.24 5.25
C ILE A 113 -11.67 18.30 6.41
N CYS A 114 -10.77 17.31 6.51
CA CYS A 114 -9.80 17.26 7.60
C CYS A 114 -8.80 18.43 7.53
N ALA A 115 -8.37 18.84 6.35
CA ALA A 115 -7.49 20.00 6.17
C ALA A 115 -8.18 21.29 6.62
N ALA A 116 -9.46 21.47 6.27
CA ALA A 116 -10.25 22.63 6.69
C ALA A 116 -10.49 22.66 8.21
N VAL A 117 -10.92 21.54 8.80
CA VAL A 117 -11.18 21.42 10.25
C VAL A 117 -9.91 21.64 11.07
N ARG A 118 -8.77 21.12 10.62
CA ARG A 118 -7.49 21.24 11.35
C ARG A 118 -6.68 22.47 10.99
N ARG A 119 -7.10 23.24 9.98
CA ARG A 119 -6.34 24.36 9.41
C ARG A 119 -4.88 23.95 9.11
N ASN A 120 -4.70 22.75 8.56
CA ASN A 120 -3.39 22.11 8.37
C ASN A 120 -3.32 21.43 6.99
N TRP A 121 -2.16 21.55 6.33
CA TRP A 121 -1.93 20.99 4.99
C TRP A 121 -1.62 19.48 5.00
N ARG A 122 -1.28 18.89 6.16
CA ARG A 122 -0.89 17.47 6.25
C ARG A 122 -1.89 16.47 5.62
N PRO A 123 -3.22 16.60 5.81
CA PRO A 123 -4.19 15.73 5.13
C PRO A 123 -4.10 15.82 3.60
N LEU A 124 -3.87 17.01 3.04
CA LEU A 124 -3.73 17.21 1.60
C LEU A 124 -2.44 16.58 1.07
N ALA A 125 -1.32 16.72 1.80
CA ALA A 125 -0.08 16.07 1.43
C ALA A 125 -0.17 14.54 1.51
N ALA A 126 -0.86 14.00 2.52
CA ALA A 126 -1.14 12.57 2.61
C ALA A 126 -1.96 12.08 1.39
N ALA A 127 -2.99 12.83 0.99
CA ALA A 127 -3.76 12.53 -0.22
C ALA A 127 -2.93 12.64 -1.50
N ALA A 128 -2.07 13.66 -1.62
CA ALA A 128 -1.18 13.83 -2.76
C ALA A 128 -0.21 12.64 -2.92
N ILE A 129 0.35 12.14 -1.82
CA ILE A 129 1.18 10.92 -1.82
C ILE A 129 0.34 9.69 -2.21
N GLY A 130 -0.91 9.60 -1.74
CA GLY A 130 -1.85 8.57 -2.18
C GLY A 130 -2.08 8.62 -3.69
N PHE A 131 -2.38 9.79 -4.26
CA PHE A 131 -2.54 9.94 -5.71
C PHE A 131 -1.26 9.61 -6.48
N ALA A 132 -0.08 10.00 -5.99
CA ALA A 132 1.19 9.64 -6.60
C ALA A 132 1.40 8.11 -6.60
N ALA A 133 1.05 7.41 -5.52
CA ALA A 133 1.11 5.95 -5.45
C ALA A 133 0.15 5.28 -6.45
N LEU A 134 -1.06 5.81 -6.64
CA LEU A 134 -1.99 5.34 -7.67
C LEU A 134 -1.49 5.63 -9.09
N GLY A 135 -0.86 6.78 -9.31
CA GLY A 135 -0.18 7.09 -10.58
C GLY A 135 0.94 6.10 -10.88
N LEU A 136 1.73 5.71 -9.88
CA LEU A 136 2.75 4.66 -10.02
C LEU A 136 2.11 3.30 -10.37
N VAL A 137 0.97 2.93 -9.78
CA VAL A 137 0.23 1.72 -10.17
C VAL A 137 -0.14 1.77 -11.65
N LEU A 138 -0.67 2.89 -12.15
CA LEU A 138 -1.01 3.03 -13.57
C LEU A 138 0.21 2.92 -14.49
N LEU A 139 1.33 3.54 -14.11
CA LEU A 139 2.59 3.46 -14.86
C LEU A 139 3.10 2.01 -14.92
N LEU A 140 3.09 1.29 -13.80
CA LEU A 140 3.52 -0.10 -13.74
C LEU A 140 2.65 -1.02 -14.60
N LYS A 141 1.34 -0.74 -14.67
CA LYS A 141 0.40 -1.45 -15.55
C LYS A 141 0.70 -1.20 -17.03
N ALA A 142 1.07 0.02 -17.39
CA ALA A 142 1.47 0.37 -18.74
C ALA A 142 2.78 -0.33 -19.15
N ILE A 143 3.74 -0.47 -18.23
CA ILE A 143 5.02 -1.13 -18.49
C ILE A 143 4.89 -2.66 -18.53
N GLY A 144 4.09 -3.24 -17.63
CA GLY A 144 4.03 -4.69 -17.46
C GLY A 144 3.25 -5.43 -18.55
N ASP A 145 2.29 -4.76 -19.19
CA ASP A 145 1.44 -5.28 -20.27
C ASP A 145 0.98 -6.74 -20.06
N ARG A 146 0.61 -7.05 -18.81
CA ARG A 146 0.29 -8.41 -18.39
C ARG A 146 -1.17 -8.73 -18.73
N PRO A 147 -1.47 -9.77 -19.53
CA PRO A 147 -2.85 -10.19 -19.80
C PRO A 147 -3.54 -10.71 -18.53
N GLY A 148 -4.85 -10.47 -18.43
CA GLY A 148 -5.67 -10.93 -17.30
C GLY A 148 -6.07 -12.41 -17.39
N PRO A 149 -6.69 -12.96 -16.32
CA PRO A 149 -7.10 -14.38 -16.25
C PRO A 149 -8.04 -14.87 -17.36
N GLY A 150 -8.97 -14.02 -17.80
CA GLY A 150 -9.90 -14.31 -18.90
C GLY A 150 -9.33 -14.06 -20.31
N MET A 151 -8.11 -13.50 -20.40
CA MET A 151 -7.42 -13.18 -21.66
C MET A 151 -6.06 -13.87 -21.73
N ALA A 152 -5.87 -14.98 -21.00
CA ALA A 152 -4.61 -15.69 -20.96
C ALA A 152 -4.19 -16.13 -22.37
N GLY A 153 -3.05 -15.61 -22.86
CA GLY A 153 -2.55 -15.88 -24.22
C GLY A 153 -2.97 -14.86 -25.29
N GLN A 154 -3.75 -13.83 -24.94
CA GLN A 154 -4.12 -12.74 -25.85
C GLN A 154 -3.24 -11.51 -25.60
N ALA A 155 -2.86 -10.80 -26.66
CA ALA A 155 -2.22 -9.50 -26.56
C ALA A 155 -3.24 -8.46 -26.07
N LEU A 156 -2.80 -7.51 -25.23
CA LEU A 156 -3.63 -6.38 -24.83
C LEU A 156 -3.59 -5.33 -25.94
N THR A 157 -4.67 -5.22 -26.69
CA THR A 157 -4.87 -4.09 -27.62
C THR A 157 -5.68 -3.02 -26.88
N ASP A 158 -5.12 -1.81 -26.75
CA ASP A 158 -5.77 -0.62 -26.18
C ASP A 158 -6.17 -0.69 -24.69
N ARG A 159 -5.52 -1.54 -23.89
CA ARG A 159 -5.80 -1.67 -22.44
C ARG A 159 -4.53 -1.72 -21.61
N LEU A 160 -4.59 -1.17 -20.40
CA LEU A 160 -3.49 -1.28 -19.43
C LEU A 160 -3.36 -2.72 -18.90
N GLY A 161 -2.13 -3.11 -18.56
CA GLY A 161 -1.82 -4.41 -17.97
C GLY A 161 -2.53 -4.68 -16.63
N TYR A 162 -2.67 -5.96 -16.28
CA TYR A 162 -3.39 -6.38 -15.07
C TYR A 162 -2.56 -6.26 -13.79
N PHE A 163 -1.23 -6.32 -13.89
CA PHE A 163 -0.31 -6.18 -12.75
C PHE A 163 0.22 -4.74 -12.59
N PRO A 164 0.26 -4.18 -11.37
CA PRO A 164 -0.41 -4.68 -10.17
C PRO A 164 -1.93 -4.40 -10.22
N SER A 165 -2.74 -5.09 -9.40
CA SER A 165 -4.20 -4.94 -9.40
C SER A 165 -4.67 -3.51 -9.04
N GLY A 166 -5.46 -2.90 -9.93
CA GLY A 166 -5.99 -1.55 -9.75
C GLY A 166 -7.04 -1.47 -8.64
N HIS A 167 -7.98 -2.41 -8.59
CA HIS A 167 -9.03 -2.44 -7.55
C HIS A 167 -8.41 -2.59 -6.16
N THR A 168 -7.45 -3.51 -6.00
CA THR A 168 -6.72 -3.65 -4.73
C THR A 168 -5.97 -2.36 -4.38
N GLY A 169 -5.28 -1.74 -5.35
CA GLY A 169 -4.55 -0.49 -5.12
C GLY A 169 -5.46 0.67 -4.74
N ASN A 170 -6.59 0.83 -5.43
CA ASN A 170 -7.61 1.83 -5.13
C ASN A 170 -8.20 1.65 -3.73
N THR A 171 -8.56 0.42 -3.34
CA THR A 171 -9.06 0.15 -1.99
C THR A 171 -8.02 0.50 -0.94
N MET A 172 -6.79 0.01 -1.10
CA MET A 172 -5.73 0.26 -0.12
C MET A 172 -5.37 1.74 -0.01
N ILE A 173 -5.12 2.40 -1.13
CA ILE A 173 -4.68 3.79 -1.11
C ILE A 173 -5.84 4.73 -0.85
N GLY A 174 -6.96 4.61 -1.56
CA GLY A 174 -8.10 5.50 -1.41
C GLY A 174 -8.72 5.37 -0.01
N TYR A 175 -9.21 4.19 0.36
CA TYR A 175 -9.83 3.99 1.67
C TYR A 175 -8.81 3.95 2.80
N GLY A 176 -7.65 3.33 2.61
CA GLY A 176 -6.61 3.29 3.66
C GLY A 176 -6.03 4.67 3.96
N THR A 177 -5.78 5.53 2.96
CA THR A 177 -5.34 6.91 3.20
C THR A 177 -6.45 7.71 3.89
N SER A 178 -7.70 7.56 3.45
CA SER A 178 -8.86 8.19 4.11
C SER A 178 -8.92 7.82 5.59
N ALA A 179 -8.77 6.52 5.89
CA ALA A 179 -8.75 5.99 7.24
C ALA A 179 -7.58 6.53 8.06
N LEU A 180 -6.37 6.63 7.49
CA LEU A 180 -5.19 7.18 8.17
C LEU A 180 -5.33 8.67 8.49
N ILE A 181 -5.89 9.45 7.55
CA ILE A 181 -6.19 10.87 7.75
C ILE A 181 -7.23 11.02 8.86
N LEU A 182 -8.35 10.29 8.79
CA LEU A 182 -9.38 10.36 9.83
C LEU A 182 -8.83 9.94 11.20
N ALA A 183 -7.98 8.92 11.23
CA ALA A 183 -7.35 8.43 12.44
C ALA A 183 -6.39 9.44 13.10
N SER A 184 -5.73 10.29 12.30
CA SER A 184 -4.86 11.34 12.82
C SER A 184 -5.64 12.54 13.38
N VAL A 185 -6.92 12.69 13.01
CA VAL A 185 -7.76 13.82 13.43
C VAL A 185 -8.72 13.47 14.57
N PHE A 186 -9.39 12.31 14.54
CA PHE A 186 -10.60 12.10 15.37
C PHE A 186 -10.60 10.84 16.25
N THR A 187 -9.50 10.11 16.44
CA THR A 187 -9.58 8.76 17.06
C THR A 187 -8.56 8.47 18.15
N GLY A 188 -9.03 7.79 19.22
CA GLY A 188 -8.20 7.20 20.28
C GLY A 188 -7.56 5.87 19.87
N ARG A 189 -6.64 5.34 20.69
CA ARG A 189 -5.82 4.16 20.36
C ARG A 189 -6.62 2.91 19.96
N HIS A 190 -7.74 2.64 20.62
CA HIS A 190 -8.61 1.50 20.28
C HIS A 190 -9.30 1.68 18.94
N ALA A 191 -9.85 2.86 18.67
CA ALA A 191 -10.45 3.18 17.39
C ALA A 191 -9.43 3.09 16.24
N ARG A 192 -8.17 3.53 16.45
CA ARG A 192 -7.10 3.35 15.45
C ARG A 192 -6.83 1.87 15.11
N ARG A 193 -6.82 1.00 16.13
CA ARG A 193 -6.68 -0.45 15.92
C ARG A 193 -7.88 -1.05 15.19
N ALA A 194 -9.09 -0.65 15.56
CA ALA A 194 -10.31 -1.10 14.90
C ALA A 194 -10.35 -0.67 13.43
N ILE A 195 -9.97 0.57 13.13
CA ILE A 195 -9.85 1.09 11.76
C ILE A 195 -8.80 0.31 10.97
N ALA A 196 -7.62 0.06 11.55
CA ALA A 196 -6.58 -0.73 10.89
C ALA A 196 -7.05 -2.16 10.59
N ALA A 197 -7.74 -2.80 11.54
CA ALA A 197 -8.33 -4.13 11.34
C ALA A 197 -9.39 -4.11 10.24
N ALA A 198 -10.32 -3.15 10.28
CA ALA A 198 -11.37 -3.00 9.27
C ALA A 198 -10.80 -2.77 7.86
N MET A 199 -9.79 -1.91 7.72
CA MET A 199 -9.13 -1.66 6.44
C MET A 199 -8.34 -2.87 5.94
N THR A 200 -7.71 -3.61 6.84
CA THR A 200 -7.01 -4.86 6.49
C THR A 200 -8.02 -5.90 6.00
N SER A 201 -9.12 -6.10 6.74
CA SER A 201 -10.20 -7.01 6.34
C SER A 201 -10.83 -6.61 5.02
N LEU A 202 -11.06 -5.32 4.80
CA LEU A 202 -11.59 -4.81 3.53
C LEU A 202 -10.62 -5.08 2.37
N ALA A 203 -9.34 -4.78 2.52
CA ALA A 203 -8.34 -5.04 1.49
C ALA A 203 -8.25 -6.53 1.16
N LEU A 204 -8.25 -7.40 2.17
CA LEU A 204 -8.27 -8.86 2.00
C LEU A 204 -9.54 -9.35 1.30
N ALA A 205 -10.71 -8.84 1.71
CA ALA A 205 -11.99 -9.19 1.10
C ALA A 205 -12.05 -8.77 -0.37
N VAL A 206 -11.64 -7.54 -0.71
CA VAL A 206 -11.58 -7.07 -2.10
C VAL A 206 -10.66 -7.97 -2.93
N GLY A 207 -9.43 -8.22 -2.48
CA GLY A 207 -8.49 -9.03 -3.24
C GLY A 207 -8.94 -10.48 -3.41
N PHE A 208 -9.52 -11.08 -2.37
CA PHE A 208 -10.15 -12.39 -2.47
C PHE A 208 -11.27 -12.39 -3.52
N SER A 209 -12.17 -11.41 -3.48
CA SER A 209 -13.27 -11.31 -4.42
C SER A 209 -12.81 -11.13 -5.86
N LEU A 210 -11.69 -10.43 -6.11
CA LEU A 210 -11.13 -10.28 -7.45
C LEU A 210 -10.62 -11.61 -8.04
N VAL A 211 -10.01 -12.45 -7.21
CA VAL A 211 -9.56 -13.79 -7.64
C VAL A 211 -10.76 -14.72 -7.80
N TRP A 212 -11.74 -14.64 -6.88
CA TRP A 212 -12.98 -15.39 -6.95
C TRP A 212 -13.77 -15.11 -8.23
N MET A 213 -13.85 -13.84 -8.64
CA MET A 213 -14.55 -13.39 -9.84
C MET A 213 -13.72 -13.50 -11.12
N ASN A 214 -12.53 -14.12 -11.07
CA ASN A 214 -11.64 -14.25 -12.22
C ASN A 214 -11.18 -12.91 -12.84
N TYR A 215 -11.21 -11.82 -12.07
CA TYR A 215 -10.83 -10.47 -12.54
C TYR A 215 -9.32 -10.24 -12.53
N HIS A 216 -8.60 -10.88 -11.59
CA HIS A 216 -7.16 -10.72 -11.42
C HIS A 216 -6.47 -12.02 -11.06
N TRP A 217 -5.20 -12.14 -11.46
CA TRP A 217 -4.34 -13.19 -10.94
C TRP A 217 -4.05 -12.96 -9.45
N LEU A 218 -3.81 -14.03 -8.70
CA LEU A 218 -3.45 -13.90 -7.28
C LEU A 218 -2.20 -13.02 -7.11
N SER A 219 -1.19 -13.22 -7.97
CA SER A 219 0.02 -12.41 -7.93
C SER A 219 -0.22 -10.92 -8.22
N ASP A 220 -1.23 -10.54 -9.02
CA ASP A 220 -1.60 -9.12 -9.23
C ASP A 220 -2.08 -8.47 -7.93
N VAL A 221 -2.88 -9.20 -7.16
CA VAL A 221 -3.43 -8.78 -5.87
C VAL A 221 -2.32 -8.68 -4.82
N LEU A 222 -1.47 -9.71 -4.73
CA LEU A 222 -0.33 -9.72 -3.80
C LEU A 222 0.69 -8.62 -4.12
N GLY A 223 0.93 -8.35 -5.41
CA GLY A 223 1.76 -7.24 -5.86
C GLY A 223 1.21 -5.88 -5.38
N SER A 224 -0.09 -5.65 -5.53
CA SER A 224 -0.74 -4.44 -5.00
C SER A 224 -0.67 -4.36 -3.48
N TYR A 225 -0.89 -5.46 -2.74
CA TYR A 225 -0.74 -5.47 -1.28
C TYR A 225 0.64 -5.02 -0.84
N ALA A 226 1.68 -5.53 -1.51
CA ALA A 226 3.06 -5.18 -1.22
C ALA A 226 3.36 -3.71 -1.54
N LEU A 227 3.08 -3.25 -2.76
CA LEU A 227 3.35 -1.88 -3.20
C LEU A 227 2.56 -0.84 -2.41
N CYS A 228 1.24 -1.00 -2.36
CA CYS A 228 0.35 -0.03 -1.71
C CYS A 228 0.49 -0.10 -0.18
N GLY A 229 0.79 -1.27 0.38
CA GLY A 229 1.14 -1.42 1.79
C GLY A 229 2.35 -0.57 2.15
N ALA A 230 3.44 -0.65 1.36
CA ALA A 230 4.62 0.19 1.57
C ALA A 230 4.31 1.70 1.44
N ALA A 231 3.51 2.09 0.45
CA ALA A 231 3.09 3.48 0.27
C ALA A 231 2.28 4.01 1.47
N LEU A 232 1.42 3.18 2.07
CA LEU A 232 0.64 3.56 3.25
C LEU A 232 1.52 3.86 4.48
N PHE A 233 2.72 3.27 4.60
CA PHE A 233 3.67 3.68 5.65
C PHE A 233 4.20 5.10 5.46
N VAL A 234 4.35 5.55 4.21
CA VAL A 234 4.73 6.93 3.90
C VAL A 234 3.57 7.88 4.21
N VAL A 235 2.36 7.51 3.78
CA VAL A 235 1.12 8.24 4.09
C VAL A 235 0.94 8.38 5.60
N ALA A 236 1.09 7.30 6.37
CA ALA A 236 0.91 7.28 7.82
C ALA A 236 1.90 8.21 8.57
N ARG A 237 3.12 8.39 8.03
CA ARG A 237 4.10 9.35 8.57
C ARG A 237 3.69 10.78 8.29
N VAL A 238 3.28 11.08 7.05
CA VAL A 238 2.91 12.43 6.64
C VAL A 238 1.59 12.88 7.28
N SER A 239 0.63 11.97 7.44
CA SER A 239 -0.62 12.24 8.16
C SER A 239 -0.42 12.46 9.66
N GLY A 240 0.76 12.16 10.21
CA GLY A 240 1.05 12.24 11.64
C GLY A 240 0.46 11.10 12.47
N THR A 241 0.01 10.02 11.83
CA THR A 241 -0.54 8.84 12.52
C THR A 241 0.57 8.02 13.16
N MET A 242 1.76 8.00 12.54
CA MET A 242 2.97 7.36 13.06
C MET A 242 3.89 8.43 13.65
N THR A 243 3.82 8.63 14.97
CA THR A 243 4.73 9.54 15.67
C THR A 243 6.10 8.88 15.84
N THR A 244 7.15 9.52 15.33
CA THR A 244 8.51 9.25 15.79
C THR A 244 8.61 9.75 17.23
N THR A 245 8.73 8.83 18.19
CA THR A 245 9.09 9.20 19.55
C THR A 245 10.52 9.74 19.50
N THR A 246 10.67 11.06 19.40
CA THR A 246 11.92 11.71 19.80
C THR A 246 11.99 11.52 21.31
N PRO A 247 13.01 10.82 21.85
CA PRO A 247 13.13 10.67 23.29
C PRO A 247 13.24 12.06 23.92
N ALA A 248 12.24 12.44 24.71
CA ALA A 248 12.25 13.63 25.53
C ALA A 248 13.29 13.42 26.64
N GLY A 249 14.55 13.79 26.38
CA GLY A 249 15.63 13.60 27.36
C GLY A 249 16.87 14.45 27.19
N ALA A 250 16.99 15.28 26.15
CA ALA A 250 18.23 16.03 25.89
C ALA A 250 18.18 17.53 26.24
N ALA A 251 17.06 18.03 26.78
CA ALA A 251 16.89 19.48 27.02
C ALA A 251 16.92 19.92 28.49
N SER A 252 17.18 19.03 29.46
CA SER A 252 17.18 19.40 30.89
C SER A 252 18.57 19.53 31.54
N SER A 253 19.69 19.28 30.85
CA SER A 253 21.02 19.38 31.47
C SER A 253 21.73 20.73 31.28
N ALA A 254 21.11 21.70 30.59
CA ALA A 254 21.74 22.99 30.30
C ALA A 254 21.36 24.12 31.30
N ARG A 255 20.77 23.80 32.46
CA ARG A 255 20.41 24.79 33.50
C ARG A 255 21.12 24.61 34.85
N SER A 256 22.21 23.85 34.90
CA SER A 256 23.05 23.77 36.09
C SER A 256 24.52 23.67 35.68
N GLY A 257 25.14 24.83 35.48
CA GLY A 257 26.55 25.02 35.21
C GLY A 257 26.88 26.48 35.44
#